data_AF-A0A7Z9ZN56-F1
#
_entry.id   AF-A0A7Z9ZN56-F1
#
_cell.length_a   1.000
_cell.length_b   1.000
_cell.length_c   1.000
_cell.angle_alpha   90.00
_cell.angle_beta   90.00
_cell.angle_gamma   90.00
#
_symmetry.space_group_name_H-M   'P 1'
#
loop_
_entity.id
_entity.type
_entity.pdbx_description
1 polymer ?
#
loop_
_entity_poly.entity_id
_entity_poly.type
_entity_poly.pdbx_seq_one_letter_code
_entity_poly.pdbx_strand_id
1 'polypeptide(L)'
;MLKQKIFSIFIVISVILLGYFYLINPEIEARKDSVITESEKSKLFKLGLDLVGGSQLTYDADISKLEKEDIDDSMKALKETLVRRLNPFGTSDVSVVIEDESLFSNNDNSTKRVIIQIPGESDPEEAKKKIGKVPIMEFKI
;
A
#
# COMPACT_ATOMS: atom_id res chain seq x y z
N MET A 1 35.78 6.28 43.25
CA MET A 1 34.35 6.66 43.15
C MET A 1 34.11 8.11 42.72
N LEU A 2 35.00 9.08 43.03
CA LEU A 2 34.80 10.49 42.65
C LEU A 2 34.93 10.75 41.13
N LYS A 3 35.86 10.06 40.44
CA LYS A 3 36.09 10.20 38.99
C LYS A 3 34.86 9.83 38.13
N GLN A 4 34.13 8.78 38.52
CA GLN A 4 32.91 8.35 37.83
C GLN A 4 31.74 9.32 38.03
N LYS A 5 31.65 9.95 39.22
CA LYS A 5 30.64 10.98 39.51
C LYS A 5 30.87 12.25 38.69
N ILE A 6 32.14 12.67 38.56
CA ILE A 6 32.51 13.83 37.74
C ILE A 6 32.21 13.57 36.25
N PHE A 7 32.50 12.37 35.76
CA PHE A 7 32.21 11.98 34.38
C PHE A 7 30.70 11.96 34.08
N SER A 8 29.88 11.46 35.02
CA SER A 8 28.42 11.46 34.87
C SER A 8 27.84 12.88 34.83
N ILE A 9 28.33 13.78 35.68
CA ILE A 9 27.94 15.20 35.67
C ILE A 9 28.31 15.87 34.35
N PHE A 10 29.49 15.54 33.79
CA PHE A 10 29.91 16.07 32.49
C PHE A 10 28.98 15.63 31.34
N ILE A 11 28.53 14.37 31.34
CA ILE A 11 27.57 13.88 30.34
C ILE A 11 26.24 14.63 30.46
N VAL A 12 25.72 14.80 31.67
CA VAL A 12 24.45 15.51 31.89
C VAL A 12 24.55 16.96 31.43
N ILE A 13 25.65 17.65 31.75
CA ILE A 13 25.91 19.01 31.31
C ILE A 13 26.03 19.09 29.78
N SER A 14 26.69 18.10 29.16
CA SER A 14 26.83 18.03 27.69
C SER A 14 25.47 17.87 27.01
N VAL A 15 24.59 17.01 27.53
CA VAL A 15 23.23 16.83 26.99
C VAL A 15 22.40 18.10 27.14
N ILE A 16 22.50 18.79 28.29
CA ILE A 16 21.80 20.07 28.53
C ILE A 16 22.34 21.15 27.58
N LEU A 17 23.65 21.24 27.39
CA LEU A 17 24.27 22.18 26.45
C LEU A 17 23.86 21.91 25.01
N LEU A 18 23.83 20.64 24.59
CA LEU A 18 23.35 20.25 23.26
C LEU A 18 21.86 20.61 23.06
N GLY A 19 21.02 20.38 24.07
CA GLY A 19 19.61 20.77 24.05
C GLY A 19 19.43 22.29 23.99
N TYR A 20 20.19 23.03 24.79
CA TYR A 20 20.17 24.50 24.79
C TYR A 20 20.67 25.07 23.46
N PHE A 21 21.75 24.51 22.90
CA PHE A 21 22.26 24.87 21.58
C PHE A 21 21.21 24.60 20.49
N TYR A 22 20.51 23.46 20.55
CA TYR A 22 19.41 23.15 19.64
C TYR A 22 18.28 24.19 19.69
N LEU A 23 17.96 24.72 20.89
CA LEU A 23 16.89 25.70 21.07
C LEU A 23 17.25 27.12 20.60
N ILE A 24 18.53 27.49 20.56
CA ILE A 24 18.96 28.87 20.24
C ILE A 24 19.28 29.04 18.77
N ASN A 25 19.57 27.96 18.04
CA ASN A 25 19.89 28.03 16.62
C ASN A 25 18.63 28.39 15.80
N PRO A 26 18.51 29.64 15.30
CA PRO A 26 17.30 30.09 14.59
C PRO A 26 17.17 29.45 13.20
N GLU A 27 18.26 28.85 12.69
CA GLU A 27 18.30 28.08 11.44
C GLU A 27 17.45 26.79 11.53
N ILE A 28 17.21 26.27 12.73
CA ILE A 28 16.34 25.11 12.96
C ILE A 28 14.86 25.52 13.09
N GLU A 29 14.57 26.71 13.65
CA GLU A 29 13.22 27.27 13.68
C GLU A 29 12.72 27.57 12.25
N ALA A 30 13.59 28.08 11.36
CA ALA A 30 13.28 28.28 9.94
C ALA A 30 12.95 26.97 9.18
N ARG A 31 13.42 25.82 9.67
CA ARG A 31 13.11 24.47 9.14
C ARG A 31 11.87 23.85 9.78
N LYS A 32 11.38 24.42 10.89
CA LYS A 32 10.12 24.02 11.55
C LYS A 32 8.92 24.61 10.82
N ASP A 33 9.10 25.80 10.24
CA ASP A 33 8.12 26.55 9.46
C ASP A 33 8.19 26.29 7.96
N SER A 34 9.13 25.46 7.49
CA SER A 34 8.91 24.71 6.24
C SER A 34 7.83 23.68 6.53
N VAL A 35 6.61 24.20 6.65
CA VAL A 35 5.34 23.50 6.51
C VAL A 35 5.57 22.47 5.44
N ILE A 36 5.62 21.21 5.85
CA ILE A 36 5.49 20.08 4.94
C ILE A 36 4.24 20.43 4.15
N THR A 37 4.43 20.93 2.94
CA THR A 37 3.30 21.28 2.07
C THR A 37 2.51 19.98 1.95
N GLU A 38 1.18 19.99 1.92
CA GLU A 38 0.41 18.73 1.74
C GLU A 38 0.96 17.90 0.56
N SER A 39 1.51 18.59 -0.45
CA SER A 39 2.25 18.05 -1.58
C SER A 39 3.54 17.27 -1.26
N GLU A 40 4.23 17.52 -0.14
CA GLU A 40 5.39 16.74 0.32
C GLU A 40 4.98 15.61 1.26
N LYS A 41 3.91 15.80 2.06
CA LYS A 41 3.38 14.76 2.96
C LYS A 41 2.81 13.58 2.17
N SER A 42 2.16 13.84 1.04
CA SER A 42 1.69 12.81 0.09
C SER A 42 2.82 12.05 -0.60
N LYS A 43 4.05 12.59 -0.58
CA LYS A 43 5.24 11.93 -1.13
C LYS A 43 5.96 11.05 -0.10
N LEU A 44 5.81 11.35 1.20
CA LEU A 44 6.41 10.54 2.28
C LEU A 44 5.54 9.34 2.70
N PHE A 45 4.23 9.37 2.46
CA PHE A 45 3.31 8.30 2.87
C PHE A 45 2.47 7.81 1.70
N LYS A 46 2.40 6.49 1.54
CA LYS A 46 1.42 5.84 0.66
C LYS A 46 0.04 5.94 1.31
N LEU A 47 -0.85 6.70 0.70
CA LEU A 47 -2.19 6.94 1.20
C LEU A 47 -3.12 5.84 0.66
N GLY A 48 -3.84 5.14 1.54
CA GLY A 48 -4.77 4.08 1.17
C GLY A 48 -6.09 4.62 0.61
N LEU A 49 -6.98 3.71 0.21
CA LEU A 49 -8.32 4.00 -0.30
C LEU A 49 -9.12 4.94 0.62
N ASP A 50 -9.01 4.76 1.94
CA ASP A 50 -9.72 5.57 2.94
C ASP A 50 -9.27 7.04 2.99
N LEU A 51 -8.05 7.34 2.51
CA LEU A 51 -7.45 8.68 2.56
C LEU A 51 -7.43 9.37 1.18
N VAL A 52 -7.21 8.62 0.11
CA VAL A 52 -7.18 9.13 -1.28
C VAL A 52 -8.57 9.10 -1.92
N GLY A 53 -9.48 8.28 -1.40
CA GLY A 53 -10.68 7.87 -2.11
C GLY A 53 -10.36 6.93 -3.27
N GLY A 54 -11.40 6.43 -3.93
CA GLY A 54 -11.28 5.48 -5.02
C GLY A 54 -12.43 4.49 -5.06
N SER A 55 -12.21 3.35 -5.69
CA SER A 55 -13.22 2.30 -5.87
C SER A 55 -12.73 0.96 -5.33
N GLN A 56 -13.65 0.24 -4.70
CA GLN A 56 -13.48 -1.17 -4.34
C GLN A 56 -14.47 -2.01 -5.15
N LEU A 57 -13.95 -3.01 -5.85
CA LEU A 57 -14.73 -3.97 -6.63
C LEU A 57 -14.58 -5.35 -6.01
N THR A 58 -15.70 -6.02 -5.78
CA THR A 58 -15.74 -7.38 -5.23
C THR A 58 -16.36 -8.31 -6.26
N TYR A 59 -15.65 -9.39 -6.58
CA TYR A 59 -16.07 -10.40 -7.54
C TYR A 59 -16.05 -11.79 -6.89
N ASP A 60 -17.00 -12.64 -7.25
CA ASP A 60 -16.95 -14.05 -6.94
C ASP A 60 -16.35 -14.80 -8.13
N ALA A 61 -15.33 -15.63 -7.88
CA ALA A 61 -14.67 -16.41 -8.90
C ALA A 61 -15.43 -17.71 -9.14
N ASP A 62 -15.83 -17.94 -10.39
CA ASP A 62 -16.40 -19.20 -10.83
C ASP A 62 -15.29 -20.25 -11.01
N ILE A 63 -15.16 -21.14 -10.04
CA ILE A 63 -14.19 -22.24 -10.03
C ILE A 63 -14.80 -23.59 -10.47
N SER A 64 -16.06 -23.60 -10.92
CA SER A 64 -16.80 -24.84 -11.24
C SER A 64 -16.17 -25.72 -12.33
N LYS A 65 -15.23 -25.16 -13.10
CA LYS A 65 -14.54 -25.82 -14.21
C LYS A 65 -13.07 -26.15 -13.93
N LEU A 66 -12.58 -25.88 -12.72
CA LEU A 66 -11.19 -26.13 -12.34
C LEU A 66 -11.10 -27.39 -11.48
N GLU A 67 -10.04 -28.17 -11.68
CA GLU A 67 -9.66 -29.25 -10.78
C GLU A 67 -9.20 -28.65 -9.44
N LYS A 68 -9.42 -29.34 -8.32
CA LYS A 68 -9.17 -28.78 -6.97
C LYS A 68 -7.70 -28.38 -6.79
N GLU A 69 -6.79 -29.13 -7.38
CA GLU A 69 -5.35 -28.90 -7.33
C GLU A 69 -4.92 -27.62 -8.09
N ASP A 70 -5.67 -27.24 -9.13
CA ASP A 70 -5.34 -26.10 -10.00
C ASP A 70 -5.95 -24.77 -9.49
N ILE A 71 -6.86 -24.81 -8.51
CA ILE A 71 -7.58 -23.62 -8.02
C ILE A 71 -6.60 -22.56 -7.50
N ASP A 72 -5.71 -22.93 -6.59
CA ASP A 72 -4.83 -21.95 -5.94
C ASP A 72 -3.84 -21.32 -6.93
N ASP A 73 -3.28 -22.12 -7.84
CA ASP A 73 -2.40 -21.64 -8.89
C ASP A 73 -3.15 -20.74 -9.89
N SER A 74 -4.37 -21.12 -10.27
CA SER A 74 -5.23 -20.30 -11.15
C SER A 74 -5.60 -18.96 -10.51
N MET A 75 -5.95 -18.98 -9.22
CA MET A 75 -6.28 -17.77 -8.47
C MET A 75 -5.04 -16.86 -8.32
N LYS A 76 -3.87 -17.43 -8.09
CA LYS A 76 -2.61 -16.68 -8.06
C LYS A 76 -2.30 -16.03 -9.41
N ALA A 77 -2.46 -16.77 -10.51
CA ALA A 77 -2.27 -16.24 -11.87
C ALA A 77 -3.29 -15.13 -12.20
N LEU A 78 -4.55 -15.28 -11.75
CA LEU A 78 -5.58 -14.26 -11.86
C LEU A 78 -5.17 -12.98 -11.13
N LYS A 79 -4.71 -13.09 -9.87
CA LYS A 79 -4.23 -11.95 -9.08
C LYS A 79 -3.08 -11.23 -9.79
N GLU A 80 -2.07 -11.94 -10.26
CA GLU A 80 -0.93 -11.34 -10.94
C GLU A 80 -1.35 -10.62 -12.23
N THR A 81 -2.27 -11.23 -12.99
CA THR A 81 -2.83 -10.62 -14.21
C THR A 81 -3.58 -9.33 -13.90
N LEU A 82 -4.40 -9.32 -12.84
CA LEU A 82 -5.14 -8.13 -12.42
C LEU A 82 -4.21 -7.01 -11.97
N VAL A 83 -3.18 -7.32 -11.16
CA VAL A 83 -2.17 -6.36 -10.73
C VAL A 83 -1.44 -5.75 -11.93
N ARG A 84 -0.99 -6.57 -12.89
CA ARG A 84 -0.28 -6.09 -14.08
C ARG A 84 -1.15 -5.21 -14.99
N ARG A 85 -2.46 -5.50 -15.07
CA ARG A 85 -3.41 -4.69 -15.88
C ARG A 85 -3.71 -3.35 -15.25
N LEU A 86 -3.91 -3.33 -13.93
CA LEU A 86 -4.29 -2.13 -13.20
C LEU A 86 -3.08 -1.25 -12.85
N ASN A 87 -1.90 -1.85 -12.71
CA ASN A 87 -0.65 -1.18 -12.38
C ASN A 87 0.48 -1.55 -13.37
N PRO A 88 0.35 -1.22 -14.66
CA PRO A 88 1.37 -1.58 -15.67
C PRO A 88 2.71 -0.89 -15.44
N PHE A 89 2.72 0.26 -14.78
CA PHE A 89 3.92 1.08 -14.53
C PHE A 89 4.51 0.88 -13.12
N GLY A 90 3.87 0.08 -12.26
CA GLY A 90 4.31 -0.12 -10.87
C GLY A 90 4.08 1.09 -9.95
N THR A 91 3.50 2.18 -10.44
CA THR A 91 3.36 3.47 -9.73
C THR A 91 2.05 3.63 -8.96
N SER A 92 1.01 2.85 -9.28
CA SER A 92 -0.29 2.94 -8.60
C SER A 92 -0.40 1.93 -7.46
N ASP A 93 -0.92 2.34 -6.30
CA ASP A 93 -1.08 1.50 -5.11
C ASP A 93 -2.32 0.57 -5.19
N VAL A 94 -2.51 -0.09 -6.34
CA VAL A 94 -3.61 -1.05 -6.55
C VAL A 94 -3.36 -2.31 -5.73
N SER A 95 -4.38 -2.74 -4.97
CA SER A 95 -4.34 -3.95 -4.15
C SER A 95 -5.35 -4.98 -4.65
N VAL A 96 -4.93 -6.24 -4.74
CA VAL A 96 -5.78 -7.38 -5.11
C VAL A 96 -5.63 -8.46 -4.04
N VAL A 97 -6.74 -8.79 -3.38
CA VAL A 97 -6.82 -9.78 -2.31
C VAL A 97 -7.77 -10.89 -2.75
N ILE A 98 -7.38 -12.12 -2.46
CA ILE A 98 -8.23 -13.30 -2.64
C ILE A 98 -8.66 -13.74 -1.25
N GLU A 99 -9.97 -13.80 -1.03
CA GLU A 99 -10.57 -14.28 0.20
C GLU A 99 -11.21 -15.64 -0.06
N ASP A 100 -11.00 -16.55 0.88
CA ASP A 100 -11.65 -17.86 0.89
C ASP A 100 -12.85 -17.75 1.81
N GLU A 101 -14.06 -17.81 1.25
CA GLU A 101 -15.30 -17.75 2.05
C GLU A 101 -15.50 -19.03 2.90
N SER A 102 -14.72 -20.08 2.61
CA SER A 102 -14.86 -21.42 3.17
C SER A 102 -14.02 -21.71 4.41
N LEU A 103 -13.35 -20.73 5.03
CA LEU A 103 -12.50 -20.95 6.21
C LEU A 103 -13.21 -21.68 7.39
N PHE A 104 -14.55 -21.70 7.40
CA PHE A 104 -15.37 -22.39 8.41
C PHE A 104 -16.35 -23.43 7.83
N SER A 105 -16.35 -23.66 6.52
CA SER A 105 -17.29 -24.56 5.85
C SER A 105 -16.55 -25.77 5.30
N ASN A 106 -16.76 -26.94 5.90
CA ASN A 106 -16.22 -28.24 5.44
C ASN A 106 -16.90 -28.73 4.14
N ASN A 107 -17.25 -27.83 3.23
CA ASN A 107 -18.03 -28.14 2.05
C ASN A 107 -17.21 -27.90 0.79
N ASP A 108 -17.34 -28.80 -0.18
CA ASP A 108 -16.60 -28.81 -1.45
C ASP A 108 -16.91 -27.60 -2.37
N ASN A 109 -17.87 -26.76 -1.99
CA ASN A 109 -18.23 -25.52 -2.69
C ASN A 109 -17.52 -24.30 -2.07
N SER A 110 -16.18 -24.31 -2.06
CA SER A 110 -15.42 -23.16 -1.59
C SER A 110 -15.53 -21.99 -2.60
N THR A 111 -16.37 -21.01 -2.30
CA THR A 111 -16.42 -19.77 -3.08
C THR A 111 -15.17 -18.94 -2.81
N LYS A 112 -14.42 -18.63 -3.89
CA LYS A 112 -13.26 -17.74 -3.84
C LYS A 112 -13.72 -16.33 -4.22
N ARG A 113 -13.48 -15.35 -3.36
CA ARG A 113 -13.81 -13.95 -3.60
C ARG A 113 -12.54 -13.17 -3.96
N VAL A 114 -12.65 -12.29 -4.94
CA VAL A 114 -11.57 -11.41 -5.39
C VAL A 114 -11.95 -9.97 -5.09
N ILE A 115 -11.20 -9.34 -4.19
CA ILE A 115 -11.37 -7.94 -3.82
C ILE A 115 -10.28 -7.12 -4.47
N ILE A 116 -10.69 -6.13 -5.25
CA ILE A 116 -9.82 -5.23 -6.00
C ILE A 116 -10.03 -3.82 -5.48
N GLN A 117 -8.98 -3.18 -5.01
CA GLN A 117 -9.00 -1.79 -4.53
C GLN A 117 -8.14 -0.93 -5.44
N ILE A 118 -8.74 0.14 -5.99
CA ILE A 118 -8.10 1.06 -6.93
C ILE A 118 -8.18 2.47 -6.34
N PRO A 119 -7.12 2.93 -5.65
CA PRO A 119 -7.06 4.29 -5.12
C PRO A 119 -7.05 5.32 -6.26
N GLY A 120 -7.71 6.46 -6.05
CA GLY A 120 -7.76 7.57 -7.00
C GLY A 120 -8.73 7.40 -8.17
N GLU A 121 -9.41 6.25 -8.29
CA GLU A 121 -10.46 6.02 -9.29
C GLU A 121 -11.83 6.06 -8.63
N SER A 122 -12.54 7.19 -8.70
CA SER A 122 -13.83 7.36 -8.01
C SER A 122 -15.01 6.71 -8.74
N ASP A 123 -14.89 6.40 -10.04
CA ASP A 123 -15.96 5.77 -10.82
C ASP A 123 -15.77 4.24 -10.92
N PRO A 124 -16.66 3.43 -10.32
CA PRO A 124 -16.57 1.97 -10.39
C PRO A 124 -16.76 1.42 -11.82
N GLU A 125 -17.51 2.11 -12.70
CA GLU A 125 -17.69 1.66 -14.09
C GLU A 125 -16.42 1.91 -14.91
N GLU A 126 -15.71 3.01 -14.67
CA GLU A 126 -14.40 3.25 -15.28
C GLU A 126 -13.36 2.23 -14.80
N ALA A 127 -13.35 1.94 -13.49
CA ALA A 127 -12.51 0.90 -12.90
C ALA A 127 -12.77 -0.48 -13.53
N LYS A 128 -14.04 -0.87 -13.68
CA LYS A 128 -14.46 -2.11 -14.35
C LYS A 128 -14.02 -2.16 -15.81
N LYS A 129 -14.14 -1.05 -16.54
CA LYS A 129 -13.66 -0.94 -17.92
C LYS A 129 -12.15 -1.13 -18.02
N LYS A 130 -11.36 -0.64 -17.06
CA LYS A 130 -9.89 -0.83 -17.01
C LYS A 130 -9.53 -2.30 -16.80
N ILE A 131 -10.25 -3.03 -15.96
CA ILE A 131 -10.05 -4.49 -15.74
C ILE A 131 -10.37 -5.30 -17.01
N GLY A 132 -11.47 -4.95 -17.69
CA GLY A 132 -12.02 -5.68 -18.83
C GLY A 132 -11.29 -5.48 -20.16
N LYS A 133 -10.37 -4.51 -20.26
CA LYS A 133 -9.56 -4.35 -21.47
C LYS A 133 -8.52 -5.47 -21.56
N VAL A 134 -8.69 -6.34 -22.55
CA VAL A 134 -7.66 -7.32 -22.91
C VAL A 134 -6.64 -6.61 -23.80
N PRO A 135 -5.35 -6.52 -23.42
CA PRO A 135 -4.34 -5.97 -24.30
C PRO A 135 -4.11 -6.96 -25.45
N ILE A 136 -4.54 -6.58 -26.65
CA ILE A 136 -4.18 -7.29 -27.89
C ILE A 136 -2.85 -6.74 -28.41
N MET A 137 -1.94 -7.64 -28.76
CA MET A 137 -0.68 -7.29 -29.41
C MET A 137 -0.73 -7.84 -30.83
N GLU A 138 -0.85 -6.93 -31.80
CA GLU A 138 -0.80 -7.26 -33.22
C GLU A 138 0.54 -6.82 -33.79
N PHE A 139 1.25 -7.75 -34.44
CA PHE A 139 2.42 -7.43 -35.24
C PHE A 139 1.99 -7.26 -36.69
N LYS A 140 2.31 -6.10 -37.27
CA LYS A 140 2.10 -5.82 -38.70
C LYS A 140 3.46 -5.83 -39.40
N ILE A 141 3.50 -6.43 -40.59
CA ILE A 141 4.69 -6.51 -41.47
C ILE A 141 4.78 -5.22 -42.29
#